data_AF-A0A6S4QU93-F1
#
_entry.id   AF-A0A6S4QU93-F1
#
_cell.length_a   1.000
_cell.length_b   1.000
_cell.length_c   1.000
_cell.angle_alpha   90.00
_cell.angle_beta   90.00
_cell.angle_gamma   90.00
#
_symmetry.space_group_name_H-M   'P 1'
#
loop_
_entity.id
_entity.type
_entity.pdbx_description
1 polymer ?
#
loop_
_entity_poly.entity_id
_entity_poly.type
_entity_poly.pdbx_seq_one_letter_code
_entity_poly.pdbx_strand_id
1 'polypeptide(L)'
;MTLYDESIESIINTYNTVVKGVDSNALKSNNQKGRTYGGLIRATKGKLQEHITHSLVKIAWKELGGKESDIDINSKKIHIPIQQNYLNKLIDEKVKKRIANNLQHYTYKLSVDKHIYIKKKFVMGIECKSYTENAMIKRILVDFDLLTSIHKDLKCFLFQLESQLTGDYANIDKATIYGSRSTHTIMSYFNCRLHIITLLKGERTIDKPIHKNFKPLSKKSLIKAKNILKDNLIEFL
;
A
#
# COMPACT_ATOMS: atom_id res chain seq x y z
N MET A 1 9.24 12.13 -20.22
CA MET A 1 7.97 12.29 -19.49
C MET A 1 6.97 11.36 -20.13
N THR A 2 6.79 10.15 -19.59
CA THR A 2 5.81 9.21 -20.13
C THR A 2 4.43 9.71 -19.74
N LEU A 3 3.68 10.22 -20.72
CA LEU A 3 2.26 10.53 -20.56
C LEU A 3 1.54 9.21 -20.28
N TYR A 4 1.32 8.91 -19.01
CA TYR A 4 0.36 7.88 -18.66
C TYR A 4 -1.02 8.43 -19.06
N ASP A 5 -1.76 7.69 -19.87
CA ASP A 5 -3.19 7.96 -20.02
C ASP A 5 -3.84 7.63 -18.66
N GLU A 6 -4.00 8.64 -17.83
CA GLU A 6 -4.57 8.57 -16.48
C GLU A 6 -6.09 8.51 -16.55
N SER A 7 -6.62 7.44 -17.13
CA SER A 7 -8.05 7.16 -17.17
C SER A 7 -8.37 5.83 -16.50
N ILE A 8 -9.59 5.72 -15.96
CA ILE A 8 -10.06 4.47 -15.35
C ILE A 8 -10.05 3.32 -16.37
N GLU A 9 -10.33 3.60 -17.65
CA GLU A 9 -10.28 2.59 -18.72
C GLU A 9 -8.84 2.13 -19.01
N SER A 10 -7.88 3.04 -19.02
CA SER A 10 -6.45 2.73 -19.16
C SER A 10 -5.95 1.82 -18.03
N ILE A 11 -6.39 2.06 -16.78
CA ILE A 11 -6.11 1.20 -15.62
C ILE A 11 -6.65 -0.22 -15.85
N ILE A 12 -7.90 -0.35 -16.30
CA ILE A 12 -8.55 -1.65 -16.57
C ILE A 12 -7.84 -2.39 -17.70
N ASN A 13 -7.51 -1.69 -18.79
CA ASN A 13 -6.80 -2.27 -19.93
C ASN A 13 -5.40 -2.76 -19.54
N THR A 14 -4.67 -1.97 -18.75
CA THR A 14 -3.36 -2.36 -18.21
C THR A 14 -3.49 -3.60 -17.31
N TYR A 15 -4.46 -3.61 -16.40
CA TYR A 15 -4.73 -4.78 -15.55
C TYR A 15 -5.01 -6.05 -16.37
N ASN A 16 -5.92 -5.95 -17.35
CA ASN A 16 -6.29 -7.08 -18.20
C ASN A 16 -5.09 -7.61 -18.99
N THR A 17 -4.30 -6.70 -19.58
CA THR A 17 -3.12 -7.05 -20.36
C THR A 17 -2.07 -7.76 -19.51
N VAL A 18 -1.77 -7.21 -18.33
CA VAL A 18 -0.76 -7.78 -17.44
C VAL A 18 -1.23 -9.11 -16.86
N VAL A 19 -2.45 -9.22 -16.33
CA VAL A 19 -2.91 -10.45 -15.69
C VAL A 19 -3.11 -11.59 -16.68
N LYS A 20 -3.59 -11.31 -17.90
CA LYS A 20 -3.72 -12.34 -18.95
C LYS A 20 -2.37 -12.73 -19.57
N GLY A 21 -1.40 -11.81 -19.62
CA GLY A 21 -0.08 -12.05 -20.22
C GLY A 21 1.00 -12.57 -19.27
N VAL A 22 0.77 -12.51 -17.95
CA VAL A 22 1.83 -12.79 -16.95
C VAL A 22 2.38 -14.21 -17.04
N ASP A 23 1.54 -15.20 -17.40
CA ASP A 23 1.96 -16.59 -17.48
C ASP A 23 2.88 -16.85 -18.66
N SER A 24 2.49 -16.38 -19.84
CA SER A 24 3.29 -16.48 -21.06
C SER A 24 4.65 -15.80 -20.90
N ASN A 25 4.66 -14.62 -20.25
CA ASN A 25 5.90 -13.89 -19.97
C ASN A 25 6.76 -14.60 -18.93
N ALA A 26 6.15 -15.18 -17.90
CA ALA A 26 6.85 -15.91 -16.85
C ALA A 26 7.45 -17.22 -17.35
N LEU A 27 6.74 -17.97 -18.19
CA LEU A 27 7.25 -19.19 -18.82
C LEU A 27 8.45 -18.89 -19.73
N LYS A 28 8.39 -17.83 -20.54
CA LYS A 28 9.49 -17.44 -21.44
C LYS A 28 10.75 -17.00 -20.70
N SER A 29 10.60 -16.36 -19.54
CA SER A 29 11.73 -15.81 -18.76
C SER A 29 12.31 -16.79 -17.74
N ASN A 30 11.55 -17.81 -17.32
CA ASN A 30 12.06 -18.93 -16.49
C ASN A 30 13.21 -19.69 -17.19
N ASN A 31 13.24 -19.66 -18.52
CA ASN A 31 14.32 -20.26 -19.32
C ASN A 31 15.59 -19.38 -19.42
N GLN A 32 15.62 -18.17 -18.84
CA GLN A 32 16.69 -17.21 -19.11
C GLN A 32 17.35 -16.52 -17.90
N LYS A 33 16.94 -16.71 -16.64
CA LYS A 33 17.71 -16.23 -15.45
C LYS A 33 17.10 -16.77 -14.17
N GLY A 34 17.94 -17.06 -13.17
CA GLY A 34 17.65 -17.73 -11.88
C GLY A 34 16.64 -17.08 -10.91
N ARG A 35 15.54 -16.49 -11.39
CA ARG A 35 14.35 -16.18 -10.59
C ARG A 35 13.31 -17.27 -10.81
N THR A 36 12.73 -17.79 -9.73
CA THR A 36 11.66 -18.77 -9.81
C THR A 36 10.40 -18.15 -10.42
N TYR A 37 9.69 -18.93 -11.24
CA TYR A 37 8.40 -18.59 -11.87
C TYR A 37 7.44 -17.85 -10.93
N GLY A 38 7.23 -18.37 -9.71
CA GLY A 38 6.36 -17.75 -8.71
C GLY A 38 6.85 -16.39 -8.24
N GLY A 39 8.17 -16.19 -8.12
CA GLY A 39 8.77 -14.90 -7.76
C GLY A 39 8.53 -13.82 -8.81
N LEU A 40 8.61 -14.18 -10.09
CA LEU A 40 8.37 -13.25 -11.19
C LEU A 40 6.90 -12.81 -11.25
N ILE A 41 5.97 -13.75 -11.08
CA ILE A 41 4.53 -13.45 -11.07
C ILE A 41 4.18 -12.52 -9.91
N ARG A 42 4.71 -12.80 -8.71
CA ARG A 42 4.50 -11.95 -7.54
C ARG A 42 5.03 -10.54 -7.75
N ALA A 43 6.24 -10.40 -8.30
CA ALA A 43 6.85 -9.09 -8.57
C ALA A 43 6.05 -8.29 -9.60
N THR A 44 5.60 -8.93 -10.69
CA THR A 44 4.78 -8.28 -11.72
C THR A 44 3.45 -7.79 -11.15
N LYS A 45 2.79 -8.58 -10.30
CA LYS A 45 1.52 -8.19 -9.67
C LYS A 45 1.69 -7.11 -8.61
N GLY A 46 2.80 -7.09 -7.88
CA GLY A 46 3.14 -6.00 -6.97
C GLY A 46 3.25 -4.68 -7.72
N LYS A 47 4.06 -4.66 -8.79
CA LYS A 47 4.22 -3.48 -9.66
C LYS A 47 2.91 -3.03 -10.30
N LEU A 48 2.07 -3.97 -10.75
CA LEU A 48 0.76 -3.66 -11.29
C LEU A 48 -0.10 -2.93 -10.25
N GLN A 49 -0.15 -3.43 -9.02
CA GLN A 49 -0.96 -2.80 -7.97
C GLN A 49 -0.44 -1.41 -7.59
N GLU A 50 0.88 -1.25 -7.54
CA GLU A 50 1.50 0.07 -7.34
C GLU A 50 1.16 1.06 -8.44
N HIS A 51 1.15 0.60 -9.70
CA HIS A 51 0.79 1.42 -10.86
C HIS A 51 -0.68 1.84 -10.81
N ILE A 52 -1.59 0.91 -10.57
CA ILE A 52 -3.03 1.19 -10.40
C ILE A 52 -3.24 2.25 -9.31
N THR A 53 -2.58 2.08 -8.17
CA THR A 53 -2.70 3.01 -7.03
C THR A 53 -2.15 4.40 -7.37
N HIS A 54 -0.99 4.47 -8.04
CA HIS A 54 -0.42 5.74 -8.51
C HIS A 54 -1.40 6.49 -9.44
N SER A 55 -1.94 5.80 -10.45
CA SER A 55 -2.90 6.39 -11.38
C SER A 55 -4.18 6.84 -10.68
N LEU A 56 -4.71 6.06 -9.73
CA LEU A 56 -5.91 6.46 -8.97
C LEU A 56 -5.70 7.73 -8.15
N VAL A 57 -4.53 7.89 -7.52
CA VAL A 57 -4.19 9.11 -6.76
C VAL A 57 -4.12 10.32 -7.69
N LYS A 58 -3.43 10.20 -8.82
CA LYS A 58 -3.32 11.27 -9.83
C LYS A 58 -4.68 11.68 -10.37
N ILE A 59 -5.53 10.71 -10.74
CA ILE A 59 -6.91 10.96 -11.20
C ILE A 59 -7.72 11.67 -10.11
N ALA A 60 -7.66 11.19 -8.86
CA ALA A 60 -8.38 11.79 -7.75
C ALA A 60 -7.99 13.25 -7.53
N TRP A 61 -6.69 13.54 -7.51
CA TRP A 61 -6.18 14.91 -7.35
C TRP A 61 -6.58 15.83 -8.50
N LYS A 62 -6.44 15.36 -9.74
CA LYS A 62 -6.85 16.11 -10.94
C LYS A 62 -8.34 16.43 -10.93
N GLU A 63 -9.19 15.48 -10.58
CA GLU A 63 -10.65 15.69 -10.50
C GLU A 63 -11.09 16.62 -9.37
N LEU A 64 -10.24 16.86 -8.36
CA LEU A 64 -10.48 17.88 -7.35
C LEU A 64 -10.09 19.30 -7.84
N GLY A 65 -9.51 19.43 -9.03
CA GLY A 65 -8.94 20.68 -9.53
C GLY A 65 -7.52 20.97 -9.01
N GLY A 66 -6.87 19.96 -8.41
CA GLY A 66 -5.52 20.07 -7.90
C GLY A 66 -4.48 20.23 -9.02
N LYS A 67 -3.47 21.08 -8.78
CA LYS A 67 -2.39 21.31 -9.76
C LYS A 67 -1.38 20.17 -9.72
N GLU A 68 -0.89 19.75 -10.88
CA GLU A 68 0.13 18.69 -10.96
C GLU A 68 1.43 19.05 -10.23
N SER A 69 1.79 20.34 -10.21
CA SER A 69 2.96 20.85 -9.47
C SER A 69 2.86 20.66 -7.95
N ASP A 70 1.65 20.50 -7.43
CA ASP A 70 1.41 20.46 -6.00
C ASP A 70 1.49 19.03 -5.44
N ILE A 71 1.48 18.01 -6.31
CA ILE A 71 1.53 16.61 -5.90
C ILE A 71 2.88 15.97 -6.25
N ASP A 72 3.51 15.34 -5.25
CA ASP A 72 4.65 14.45 -5.44
C ASP A 72 4.32 13.06 -4.89
N ILE A 73 4.60 12.03 -5.69
CA ILE A 73 4.39 10.63 -5.34
C ILE A 73 5.72 9.92 -5.42
N ASN A 74 6.27 9.55 -4.26
CA ASN A 74 7.58 8.89 -4.17
C ASN A 74 7.55 7.74 -3.16
N SER A 75 8.70 7.16 -2.85
CA SER A 75 8.87 6.15 -1.79
C SER A 75 10.22 6.34 -1.07
N LYS A 76 10.61 7.60 -0.90
CA LYS A 76 11.90 7.95 -0.28
C LYS A 76 11.94 7.49 1.17
N LYS A 77 13.08 6.98 1.60
CA LYS A 77 13.25 6.50 2.98
C LYS A 77 13.18 7.66 3.98
N ILE A 78 12.31 7.55 4.95
CA ILE A 78 12.14 8.44 6.09
C ILE A 78 12.92 7.88 7.27
N HIS A 79 13.63 8.74 8.00
CA HIS A 79 14.44 8.33 9.14
C HIS A 79 13.58 8.38 10.41
N ILE A 80 13.34 7.22 11.01
CA ILE A 80 12.65 7.10 12.29
C ILE A 80 13.70 7.12 13.40
N PRO A 81 13.69 8.13 14.29
CA PRO A 81 14.65 8.20 15.39
C PRO A 81 14.33 7.15 16.46
N ILE A 82 15.35 6.72 17.19
CA ILE A 82 15.16 5.94 18.40
C ILE A 82 14.33 6.72 19.43
N GLN A 83 13.45 6.04 20.15
CA GLN A 83 12.65 6.69 21.19
C GLN A 83 13.46 6.84 22.49
N GLN A 84 13.38 8.01 23.11
CA GLN A 84 14.09 8.27 24.37
C GLN A 84 13.62 7.34 25.51
N ASN A 85 12.33 7.00 25.54
CA ASN A 85 11.75 6.09 26.52
C ASN A 85 12.35 4.68 26.48
N TYR A 86 12.89 4.25 25.32
CA TYR A 86 13.56 2.96 25.17
C TYR A 86 14.90 2.96 25.90
N LEU A 87 15.64 4.08 25.87
CA LEU A 87 16.90 4.20 26.61
C LEU A 87 16.72 4.04 28.11
N ASN A 88 15.58 4.50 28.65
CA ASN A 88 15.25 4.38 30.06
C ASN A 88 14.96 2.92 30.47
N LYS A 89 14.63 2.06 29.52
CA LYS A 89 14.35 0.63 29.75
C LYS A 89 15.57 -0.27 29.56
N LEU A 90 16.68 0.26 29.06
CA LEU A 90 17.91 -0.51 28.87
C LEU A 90 18.55 -0.81 30.24
N ILE A 91 18.75 -2.10 30.52
CA ILE A 91 19.38 -2.58 31.75
C ILE A 91 20.91 -2.36 31.70
N ASP A 92 21.52 -2.56 30.53
CA ASP A 92 22.96 -2.40 30.37
C ASP A 92 23.33 -0.92 30.20
N GLU A 93 23.93 -0.35 31.24
CA GLU A 93 24.37 1.04 31.28
C GLU A 93 25.47 1.37 30.24
N LYS A 94 26.32 0.41 29.85
CA LYS A 94 27.31 0.63 28.79
C LYS A 94 26.63 0.79 27.44
N VAL A 95 25.65 -0.07 27.14
CA VAL A 95 24.85 0.00 25.91
C VAL A 95 24.07 1.32 25.88
N LYS A 96 23.39 1.66 26.98
CA LYS A 96 22.63 2.91 27.12
C LYS A 96 23.50 4.14 26.89
N LYS A 97 24.68 4.23 27.53
CA LYS A 97 25.62 5.34 27.35
C LYS A 97 26.15 5.42 25.92
N ARG A 98 26.46 4.27 25.28
CA ARG A 98 26.90 4.23 23.88
C ARG A 98 25.83 4.78 22.94
N ILE A 99 24.56 4.39 23.14
CA ILE A 99 23.45 4.86 22.32
C ILE A 99 23.18 6.35 22.57
N ALA A 100 23.11 6.77 23.83
CA ALA A 100 22.86 8.16 24.22
C ALA A 100 23.91 9.14 23.64
N ASN A 101 25.18 8.73 23.57
CA ASN A 101 26.25 9.54 22.99
C ASN A 101 26.24 9.60 21.45
N ASN A 102 25.39 8.81 20.78
CA ASN A 102 25.41 8.64 19.32
C ASN A 102 23.99 8.63 18.71
N LEU A 103 23.02 9.30 19.35
CA LEU A 103 21.60 9.20 19.01
C LEU A 103 21.29 9.41 17.52
N GLN A 104 21.97 10.36 16.87
CA GLN A 104 21.77 10.65 15.44
C GLN A 104 22.04 9.44 14.52
N HIS A 105 22.83 8.47 14.97
CA HIS A 105 23.16 7.27 14.19
C HIS A 105 22.17 6.12 14.43
N TYR A 106 21.36 6.16 15.49
CA TYR A 106 20.34 5.17 15.79
C TYR A 106 19.02 5.56 15.13
N THR A 107 19.00 5.50 13.80
CA THR A 107 17.81 5.74 12.98
C THR A 107 17.45 4.52 12.16
N TYR A 108 16.15 4.25 12.05
CA TYR A 108 15.62 3.23 11.17
C TYR A 108 15.08 3.88 9.89
N LYS A 109 15.59 3.45 8.72
CA LYS A 109 15.18 4.00 7.43
C LYS A 109 13.96 3.25 6.89
N LEU A 110 12.79 3.86 7.02
CA LEU A 110 11.49 3.28 6.68
C LEU A 110 10.91 3.91 5.41
N SER A 111 10.19 3.11 4.61
CA SER A 111 9.38 3.59 3.50
C SER A 111 8.21 2.64 3.28
N VAL A 112 7.15 3.15 2.64
CA VAL A 112 6.01 2.35 2.14
C VAL A 112 5.92 2.50 0.62
N ASP A 113 5.08 1.71 -0.04
CA ASP A 113 5.06 1.61 -1.50
C ASP A 113 4.78 2.97 -2.21
N LYS A 114 3.95 3.84 -1.62
CA LYS A 114 3.70 5.21 -2.11
C LYS A 114 3.59 6.21 -0.95
N HIS A 115 4.34 7.29 -1.05
CA HIS A 115 4.22 8.50 -0.23
C HIS A 115 3.61 9.61 -1.06
N ILE A 116 2.46 10.11 -0.64
CA ILE A 116 1.76 11.20 -1.31
C ILE A 116 2.07 12.49 -0.55
N TYR A 117 2.73 13.40 -1.24
CA TYR A 117 3.01 14.75 -0.79
C TYR A 117 2.10 15.72 -1.51
N ILE A 118 1.43 16.60 -0.76
CA ILE A 118 0.70 17.75 -1.31
C ILE A 118 1.34 19.02 -0.77
N LYS A 119 1.75 19.94 -1.65
CA LYS A 119 2.46 21.19 -1.30
C LYS A 119 3.63 20.92 -0.34
N LYS A 120 4.41 19.85 -0.62
CA LYS A 120 5.55 19.34 0.18
C LYS A 120 5.21 18.77 1.57
N LYS A 121 3.94 18.72 1.99
CA LYS A 121 3.51 18.03 3.22
C LYS A 121 3.26 16.55 2.91
N PHE A 122 3.83 15.64 3.71
CA PHE A 122 3.52 14.21 3.61
C PHE A 122 2.13 13.96 4.20
N VAL A 123 1.13 13.72 3.35
CA VAL A 123 -0.29 13.66 3.76
C VAL A 123 -0.85 12.25 3.80
N MET A 124 -0.33 11.33 2.97
CA MET A 124 -0.86 9.98 2.86
C MET A 124 0.23 8.97 2.51
N GLY A 125 0.33 7.90 3.30
CA GLY A 125 1.15 6.74 2.98
C GLY A 125 0.28 5.59 2.52
N ILE A 126 0.66 4.93 1.42
CA ILE A 126 -0.10 3.82 0.84
C ILE A 126 0.79 2.61 0.66
N GLU A 127 0.41 1.49 1.28
CA GLU A 127 0.97 0.18 1.01
C GLU A 127 0.17 -0.52 -0.11
N CYS A 128 0.86 -1.12 -1.07
CA CYS A 128 0.30 -1.79 -2.23
C CYS A 128 0.55 -3.30 -2.15
N LYS A 129 -0.51 -4.11 -2.16
CA LYS A 129 -0.37 -5.58 -2.08
C LYS A 129 -1.25 -6.29 -3.10
N SER A 130 -0.76 -7.34 -3.73
CA SER A 130 -1.63 -8.15 -4.60
C SER A 130 -2.70 -8.88 -3.79
N TYR A 131 -2.36 -9.32 -2.57
CA TYR A 131 -3.32 -9.77 -1.58
C TYR A 131 -2.72 -9.57 -0.19
N THR A 132 -3.58 -9.49 0.82
CA THR A 132 -3.15 -9.29 2.21
C THR A 132 -3.81 -10.31 3.13
N GLU A 133 -3.00 -10.93 3.98
CA GLU A 133 -3.42 -11.76 5.11
C GLU A 133 -3.09 -11.04 6.43
N ASN A 134 -3.65 -11.50 7.56
CA ASN A 134 -3.42 -10.87 8.86
C ASN A 134 -1.94 -10.79 9.27
N ALA A 135 -1.10 -11.74 8.85
CA ALA A 135 0.35 -11.67 9.08
C ALA A 135 0.99 -10.45 8.41
N MET A 136 0.51 -10.10 7.21
CA MET A 136 0.95 -8.91 6.48
C MET A 136 0.38 -7.63 7.09
N ILE A 137 -0.88 -7.63 7.56
CA ILE A 137 -1.48 -6.49 8.27
C ILE A 137 -0.62 -6.06 9.46
N LYS A 138 -0.12 -7.01 10.26
CA LYS A 138 0.77 -6.70 11.40
C LYS A 138 2.00 -5.89 10.96
N ARG A 139 2.62 -6.25 9.84
CA ARG A 139 3.81 -5.55 9.31
C ARG A 139 3.45 -4.14 8.86
N ILE A 140 2.35 -4.03 8.10
CA ILE A 140 1.84 -2.75 7.60
C ILE A 140 1.51 -1.79 8.75
N LEU A 141 0.87 -2.30 9.81
CA LEU A 141 0.56 -1.51 11.00
C LEU A 141 1.80 -1.09 11.77
N VAL A 142 2.83 -1.95 11.88
CA VAL A 142 4.11 -1.55 12.48
C VAL A 142 4.76 -0.42 11.67
N ASP A 143 4.81 -0.53 10.35
CA ASP A 143 5.37 0.52 9.49
C ASP A 143 4.59 1.83 9.65
N PHE A 144 3.25 1.78 9.63
CA PHE A 144 2.45 2.99 9.79
C PHE A 144 2.47 3.57 11.20
N ASP A 145 2.54 2.78 12.26
CA ASP A 145 2.67 3.27 13.64
C ASP A 145 4.02 3.97 13.86
N LEU A 146 5.09 3.46 13.23
CA LEU A 146 6.39 4.15 13.19
C LEU A 146 6.31 5.46 12.40
N LEU A 147 5.64 5.49 11.24
CA LEU A 147 5.48 6.72 10.45
C LEU A 147 4.61 7.77 11.18
N THR A 148 3.50 7.36 11.79
CA THR A 148 2.62 8.28 12.54
C THR A 148 3.25 8.73 13.86
N SER A 149 4.30 8.05 14.34
CA SER A 149 5.09 8.52 15.48
C SER A 149 5.72 9.89 15.21
N ILE A 150 6.09 10.17 13.94
CA ILE A 150 6.71 11.44 13.47
C ILE A 150 5.76 12.30 12.62
N HIS A 151 4.78 11.70 11.93
CA HIS A 151 3.79 12.39 11.09
C HIS A 151 2.38 12.12 11.63
N LYS A 152 1.97 12.87 12.66
CA LYS A 152 0.74 12.59 13.43
C LYS A 152 -0.54 12.58 12.61
N ASP A 153 -0.62 13.41 11.58
CA ASP A 153 -1.80 13.54 10.71
C ASP A 153 -1.75 12.64 9.46
N LEU A 154 -0.78 11.72 9.39
CA LEU A 154 -0.58 10.89 8.20
C LEU A 154 -1.76 9.94 7.99
N LYS A 155 -2.41 10.06 6.84
CA LYS A 155 -3.44 9.09 6.43
C LYS A 155 -2.79 7.80 5.95
N CYS A 156 -3.16 6.68 6.55
CA CYS A 156 -2.53 5.39 6.29
C CYS A 156 -3.47 4.49 5.48
N PHE A 157 -3.04 4.03 4.31
CA PHE A 157 -3.85 3.20 3.42
C PHE A 157 -3.15 1.89 3.06
N LEU A 158 -3.97 0.85 2.91
CA LEU A 158 -3.61 -0.39 2.22
C LEU A 158 -4.49 -0.51 0.98
N PHE A 159 -3.86 -0.49 -0.18
CA PHE A 159 -4.49 -0.81 -1.45
C PHE A 159 -4.14 -2.25 -1.83
N GLN A 160 -5.14 -3.13 -1.86
CA GLN A 160 -4.97 -4.51 -2.28
C GLN A 160 -5.81 -4.90 -3.49
N LEU A 161 -5.28 -5.78 -4.35
CA LEU A 161 -6.11 -6.37 -5.40
C LEU A 161 -7.14 -7.32 -4.78
N GLU A 162 -6.69 -8.33 -4.03
CA GLU A 162 -7.56 -9.32 -3.36
C GLU A 162 -7.43 -9.25 -1.85
N SER A 163 -8.45 -9.71 -1.13
CA SER A 163 -8.40 -9.91 0.32
C SER A 163 -8.15 -11.38 0.66
N GLN A 164 -7.34 -11.61 1.69
CA GLN A 164 -7.28 -12.85 2.48
C GLN A 164 -7.45 -12.53 3.97
N LEU A 165 -8.18 -11.45 4.25
CA LEU A 165 -8.43 -10.94 5.59
C LEU A 165 -9.71 -11.51 6.20
N THR A 166 -10.47 -12.31 5.45
CA THR A 166 -11.78 -12.85 5.81
C THR A 166 -12.82 -11.75 6.07
N GLY A 167 -13.98 -12.08 6.65
CA GLY A 167 -15.06 -11.11 6.85
C GLY A 167 -15.64 -10.65 5.51
N ASP A 168 -15.89 -9.34 5.36
CA ASP A 168 -16.46 -8.78 4.14
C ASP A 168 -15.51 -7.85 3.36
N TYR A 169 -14.20 -7.91 3.62
CA TYR A 169 -13.19 -7.12 2.88
C TYR A 169 -13.18 -7.37 1.38
N ALA A 170 -13.58 -8.56 0.92
CA ALA A 170 -13.69 -8.87 -0.50
C ALA A 170 -15.06 -8.55 -1.13
N ASN A 171 -16.03 -8.06 -0.33
CA ASN A 171 -17.36 -7.69 -0.81
C ASN A 171 -17.40 -6.22 -1.24
N ILE A 172 -16.65 -5.93 -2.31
CA ILE A 172 -16.43 -4.57 -2.83
C ILE A 172 -17.73 -3.82 -3.23
N ASP A 173 -18.83 -4.55 -3.43
CA ASP A 173 -20.13 -4.01 -3.80
C ASP A 173 -20.90 -3.39 -2.62
N LYS A 174 -20.54 -3.72 -1.37
CA LYS A 174 -21.19 -3.11 -0.19
C LYS A 174 -20.87 -1.62 -0.09
N ALA A 175 -21.82 -0.83 0.42
CA ALA A 175 -21.57 0.55 0.79
C ALA A 175 -20.50 0.63 1.89
N THR A 176 -20.74 -0.08 3.00
CA THR A 176 -19.84 -0.17 4.15
C THR A 176 -19.19 -1.55 4.23
N ILE A 177 -17.86 -1.57 4.42
CA ILE A 177 -17.08 -2.78 4.70
C ILE A 177 -16.86 -2.83 6.21
N TYR A 178 -17.40 -3.85 6.87
CA TYR A 178 -17.24 -4.02 8.32
C TYR A 178 -15.93 -4.70 8.69
N GLY A 179 -15.28 -5.40 7.76
CA GLY A 179 -14.03 -6.12 7.97
C GLY A 179 -14.22 -7.47 8.68
N SER A 180 -13.15 -7.95 9.30
CA SER A 180 -13.14 -9.21 10.04
C SER A 180 -12.78 -8.98 11.50
N ARG A 181 -13.25 -9.87 12.38
CA ARG A 181 -12.96 -9.81 13.82
C ARG A 181 -11.45 -9.81 14.07
N SER A 182 -10.73 -10.72 13.43
CA SER A 182 -9.29 -10.87 13.61
C SER A 182 -8.50 -9.65 13.15
N THR A 183 -8.85 -9.05 12.00
CA THR A 183 -8.19 -7.84 11.51
C THR A 183 -8.44 -6.65 12.45
N HIS A 184 -9.68 -6.46 12.91
CA HIS A 184 -10.00 -5.40 13.88
C HIS A 184 -9.31 -5.59 15.23
N THR A 185 -9.27 -6.83 15.74
CA THR A 185 -8.52 -7.15 16.98
C THR A 185 -7.04 -6.83 16.83
N ILE A 186 -6.43 -7.04 15.66
CA ILE A 186 -5.02 -6.65 15.46
C ILE A 186 -4.89 -5.13 15.40
N MET A 187 -5.75 -4.46 14.62
CA MET A 187 -5.71 -3.00 14.44
C MET A 187 -5.89 -2.24 15.77
N SER A 188 -6.64 -2.80 16.73
CA SER A 188 -6.87 -2.15 18.03
C SER A 188 -5.61 -1.99 18.91
N TYR A 189 -4.50 -2.66 18.58
CA TYR A 189 -3.23 -2.53 19.32
C TYR A 189 -2.30 -1.43 18.77
N PHE A 190 -2.69 -0.74 17.69
CA PHE A 190 -1.88 0.27 17.03
C PHE A 190 -2.57 1.63 17.05
N ASN A 191 -1.79 2.71 17.08
CA ASN A 191 -2.33 4.07 17.10
C ASN A 191 -2.66 4.59 15.71
N CYS A 192 -2.00 4.08 14.67
CA CYS A 192 -2.30 4.44 13.29
C CYS A 192 -3.69 3.95 12.86
N ARG A 193 -4.42 4.77 12.11
CA ARG A 193 -5.70 4.40 11.50
C ARG A 193 -5.48 3.93 10.07
N LEU A 194 -5.54 2.61 9.85
CA LEU A 194 -5.35 2.00 8.54
C LEU A 194 -6.69 1.88 7.78
N HIS A 195 -6.76 2.49 6.60
CA HIS A 195 -7.87 2.33 5.66
C HIS A 195 -7.55 1.24 4.63
N ILE A 196 -8.39 0.21 4.54
CA ILE A 196 -8.16 -0.94 3.65
C ILE A 196 -9.10 -0.84 2.44
N ILE A 197 -8.52 -0.83 1.23
CA ILE A 197 -9.21 -0.77 -0.05
C ILE A 197 -8.92 -2.06 -0.83
N THR A 198 -9.96 -2.86 -1.09
CA THR A 198 -9.89 -4.05 -1.94
C THR A 198 -10.48 -3.73 -3.32
N LEU A 199 -9.78 -4.10 -4.40
CA LEU A 199 -10.19 -3.77 -5.77
C LEU A 199 -10.91 -4.90 -6.51
N LEU A 200 -10.69 -6.16 -6.13
CA LEU A 200 -11.27 -7.33 -6.78
C LEU A 200 -12.28 -8.02 -5.86
N LYS A 201 -13.39 -8.46 -6.47
CA LYS A 201 -14.47 -9.16 -5.77
C LYS A 201 -14.04 -10.58 -5.39
N GLY A 202 -14.42 -10.99 -4.18
CA GLY A 202 -14.22 -12.35 -3.67
C GLY A 202 -12.83 -12.58 -3.09
N GLU A 203 -12.75 -13.42 -2.06
CA GLU A 203 -11.50 -13.72 -1.34
C GLU A 203 -10.48 -14.44 -2.22
N ARG A 204 -9.21 -14.33 -1.84
CA ARG A 204 -8.09 -15.02 -2.45
C ARG A 204 -8.24 -16.54 -2.26
N THR A 205 -8.23 -17.31 -3.35
CA THR A 205 -8.28 -18.78 -3.30
C THR A 205 -6.87 -19.37 -3.11
N ILE A 206 -6.52 -19.81 -1.90
CA ILE A 206 -5.17 -20.27 -1.53
C ILE A 206 -4.70 -21.43 -2.43
N ASP A 207 -5.59 -22.36 -2.76
CA ASP A 207 -5.26 -23.61 -3.48
C ASP A 207 -4.96 -23.44 -4.97
N LYS A 208 -5.11 -22.23 -5.52
CA LYS A 208 -4.91 -21.97 -6.94
C LYS A 208 -4.00 -20.76 -7.15
N PRO A 209 -3.05 -20.81 -8.10
CA PRO A 209 -2.23 -19.65 -8.44
C PRO A 209 -3.12 -18.49 -8.92
N ILE A 210 -2.82 -17.26 -8.48
CA ILE A 210 -3.66 -16.07 -8.73
C ILE A 210 -3.90 -15.82 -10.23
N HIS A 211 -2.95 -16.16 -11.10
CA HIS A 211 -3.08 -15.95 -12.55
C HIS A 211 -4.02 -16.96 -13.23
N LYS A 212 -4.23 -18.14 -12.64
CA LYS A 212 -5.11 -19.17 -13.21
C LYS A 212 -6.59 -18.90 -12.97
N ASN A 213 -6.91 -18.06 -11.99
CA ASN A 213 -8.27 -17.62 -11.69
C ASN A 213 -8.39 -16.12 -11.93
N PHE A 214 -8.63 -15.73 -13.19
CA PHE A 214 -8.82 -14.33 -13.55
C PHE A 214 -10.06 -13.75 -12.85
N LYS A 215 -9.88 -12.67 -12.09
CA LYS A 215 -10.95 -11.84 -11.54
C LYS A 215 -10.97 -10.50 -12.28
N PRO A 216 -12.09 -10.04 -12.83
CA PRO A 216 -12.15 -8.76 -13.53
C PRO A 216 -12.01 -7.59 -12.54
N LEU A 217 -11.20 -6.60 -12.91
CA LEU A 217 -11.15 -5.31 -12.24
C LEU A 217 -12.30 -4.43 -12.76
N SER A 218 -13.27 -4.11 -11.90
CA SER A 218 -14.46 -3.38 -12.32
C SER A 218 -14.25 -1.86 -12.24
N LYS A 219 -14.81 -1.14 -13.21
CA LYS A 219 -14.89 0.33 -13.21
C LYS A 219 -15.53 0.86 -11.93
N LYS A 220 -16.60 0.21 -11.46
CA LYS A 220 -17.29 0.56 -10.20
C LYS A 220 -16.33 0.54 -9.00
N SER A 221 -15.50 -0.50 -8.89
CA SER A 221 -14.51 -0.59 -7.80
C SER A 221 -13.47 0.51 -7.85
N LEU A 222 -12.97 0.81 -9.05
CA LEU A 222 -11.98 1.87 -9.25
C LEU A 222 -12.56 3.26 -8.97
N ILE A 223 -13.80 3.52 -9.36
CA ILE A 223 -14.50 4.76 -9.03
C ILE A 223 -14.67 4.90 -7.52
N LYS A 224 -15.06 3.83 -6.82
CA LYS A 224 -15.18 3.83 -5.36
C LYS A 224 -13.84 4.14 -4.69
N ALA A 225 -12.77 3.46 -5.09
CA ALA A 225 -11.42 3.69 -4.56
C ALA A 225 -10.94 5.13 -4.83
N LYS A 226 -11.14 5.64 -6.05
CA LYS A 226 -10.84 7.02 -6.42
C LYS A 226 -11.60 8.02 -5.56
N ASN A 227 -12.91 7.83 -5.34
CA ASN A 227 -13.71 8.74 -4.54
C ASN A 227 -13.24 8.77 -3.08
N ILE A 228 -12.89 7.62 -2.51
CA ILE A 228 -12.30 7.58 -1.16
C ILE A 228 -10.98 8.38 -1.11
N LEU A 229 -10.14 8.30 -2.15
CA LEU A 229 -8.95 9.14 -2.25
C LEU A 229 -9.31 10.63 -2.33
N LYS A 230 -10.32 11.01 -3.12
CA LYS A 230 -10.79 12.40 -3.23
C LYS A 230 -11.24 12.95 -1.88
N ASP A 231 -12.07 12.20 -1.16
CA ASP A 231 -12.58 12.59 0.17
C ASP A 231 -11.44 12.79 1.18
N ASN A 232 -10.31 12.12 0.98
CA ASN A 232 -9.12 12.22 1.82
C ASN A 232 -8.07 13.20 1.30
N LEU A 233 -8.22 13.75 0.10
CA LEU A 233 -7.30 14.72 -0.49
C LEU A 233 -7.90 16.14 -0.55
N ILE A 234 -9.23 16.27 -0.48
CA ILE A 234 -9.94 17.56 -0.63
C ILE A 234 -9.49 18.62 0.37
N GLU A 235 -9.11 18.22 1.60
CA GLU A 235 -8.63 19.16 2.62
C GLU A 235 -7.27 19.80 2.30
N PHE A 236 -6.57 19.32 1.28
CA PHE A 236 -5.25 19.83 0.87
C PHE A 236 -5.29 20.66 -0.43
N LEU A 237 -6.47 20.82 -1.03
CA LEU A 237 -6.69 21.70 -2.19
C LEU A 237 -6.31 23.15 -1.86
#